data_AF-A0A3D6AMB0-F1
#
_entry.id   AF-A0A3D6AMB0-F1
#
_cell.length_a   1.000
_cell.length_b   1.000
_cell.length_c   1.000
_cell.angle_alpha   90.00
_cell.angle_beta   90.00
_cell.angle_gamma   90.00
#
_symmetry.space_group_name_H-M   'P 1'
#
loop_
_entity.id
_entity.type
_entity.pdbx_description
1 polymer ?
#
loop_
_entity_poly.entity_id
_entity_poly.type
_entity_poly.pdbx_seq_one_letter_code
_entity_poly.pdbx_strand_id
1 'polypeptide(L)'
;MEGLLVLEQFVEFWRNHPGFQVDSFGNATFQGMVEARYGRASAQCTTLVRIWRYGHETDTIRLRKEAGFFADFPHLDFAPPSNEYKLRGADHALTISGHSDQLDKEFVVSILPAEAKSTRP
;
A
#
# COMPACT_ATOMS: atom_id res chain seq x y z
N MET A 1 -1.37 17.16 -1.21
CA MET A 1 -1.55 17.12 0.26
C MET A 1 -2.53 16.03 0.70
N GLU A 2 -3.55 15.68 -0.08
CA GLU A 2 -4.57 14.69 0.34
C GLU A 2 -4.02 13.27 0.58
N GLY A 3 -3.04 12.80 -0.20
CA GLY A 3 -2.49 11.45 -0.04
C GLY A 3 -1.81 11.20 1.32
N LEU A 4 -1.13 12.20 1.88
CA LEU A 4 -0.49 12.10 3.20
C LEU A 4 -1.52 11.87 4.32
N LEU A 5 -2.62 12.61 4.27
CA LEU A 5 -3.71 12.46 5.24
C LEU A 5 -4.33 11.06 5.18
N VAL A 6 -4.47 10.49 3.98
CA VAL A 6 -5.00 9.13 3.80
C VAL A 6 -4.05 8.08 4.40
N LEU A 7 -2.73 8.27 4.25
CA LEU A 7 -1.74 7.39 4.88
C LEU A 7 -1.76 7.48 6.40
N GLU A 8 -1.92 8.69 6.95
CA GLU A 8 -2.13 8.89 8.38
C GLU A 8 -3.33 8.12 8.89
N GLN A 9 -4.47 8.29 8.23
CA GLN A 9 -5.70 7.59 8.61
C GLN A 9 -5.55 6.08 8.50
N PHE A 10 -4.85 5.58 7.48
CA PHE A 10 -4.58 4.15 7.32
C PHE A 10 -3.72 3.62 8.48
N VAL A 11 -2.60 4.28 8.77
CA VAL A 11 -1.69 3.86 9.85
C VAL A 11 -2.40 3.95 11.20
N GLU A 12 -3.13 5.03 11.47
CA GLU A 12 -3.83 5.23 12.74
C GLU A 12 -4.94 4.18 12.95
N PHE A 13 -5.66 3.80 11.90
CA PHE A 13 -6.67 2.76 11.98
C PHE A 13 -6.07 1.40 12.35
N TRP A 14 -4.94 1.04 11.72
CA TRP A 14 -4.33 -0.28 11.88
C TRP A 14 -3.28 -0.37 13.00
N ARG A 15 -2.87 0.74 13.62
CA ARG A 15 -1.72 0.78 14.57
C ARG A 15 -1.77 -0.20 15.73
N ASN A 16 -2.97 -0.62 16.14
CA ASN A 16 -3.18 -1.54 17.26
C ASN A 16 -3.51 -2.97 16.82
N HIS A 17 -3.53 -3.24 15.50
CA HIS A 17 -3.80 -4.57 14.99
C HIS A 17 -2.59 -5.50 15.18
N PRO A 18 -2.82 -6.78 15.51
CA PRO A 18 -1.76 -7.78 15.53
C PRO A 18 -0.97 -7.81 14.21
N GLY A 19 0.35 -7.89 14.29
CA GLY A 19 1.21 -7.94 13.10
C GLY A 19 1.38 -6.60 12.36
N PHE A 20 0.73 -5.52 12.81
CA PHE A 20 0.93 -4.17 12.30
C PHE A 20 1.83 -3.38 13.26
N GLN A 21 3.11 -3.24 12.91
CA GLN A 21 4.10 -2.60 13.76
C GLN A 21 4.28 -1.14 13.35
N VAL A 22 4.17 -0.22 14.30
CA VAL A 22 4.46 1.21 14.11
C VAL A 22 5.60 1.61 15.03
N ASP A 23 6.65 2.23 14.48
CA ASP A 23 7.78 2.71 15.27
C ASP A 23 7.53 4.11 15.87
N SER A 24 8.47 4.61 16.67
CA SER A 24 8.39 5.94 17.31
C SER A 24 8.39 7.12 16.33
N PHE A 25 8.74 6.87 15.07
CA PHE A 25 8.74 7.87 14.00
C PHE A 25 7.46 7.79 13.13
N GLY A 26 6.55 6.86 13.44
CA GLY A 26 5.32 6.65 12.69
C GLY A 26 5.51 5.79 11.43
N ASN A 27 6.68 5.16 11.23
CA ASN A 27 6.85 4.20 10.14
C ASN A 27 6.08 2.92 10.47
N ALA A 28 5.40 2.36 9.46
CA ALA A 28 4.64 1.12 9.63
C ALA A 28 5.30 -0.04 8.88
N THR A 29 5.31 -1.23 9.49
CA THR A 29 5.74 -2.49 8.88
C THR A 29 4.73 -3.59 9.17
N PHE A 30 4.24 -4.28 8.15
CA PHE A 30 3.23 -5.32 8.28
C PHE A 30 3.23 -6.29 7.09
N GLN A 31 2.67 -7.48 7.28
CA GLN A 31 2.32 -8.37 6.16
C GLN A 31 1.04 -7.86 5.52
N GLY A 32 1.08 -7.52 4.23
CA GLY A 32 -0.05 -7.00 3.48
C GLY A 32 -0.43 -7.94 2.34
N MET A 33 -1.72 -8.20 2.20
CA MET A 33 -2.28 -8.70 0.96
C MET A 33 -2.36 -7.54 -0.04
N VAL A 34 -1.66 -7.70 -1.16
CA VAL A 34 -1.55 -6.71 -2.22
C VAL A 34 -2.26 -7.24 -3.45
N GLU A 35 -3.22 -6.48 -3.96
CA GLU A 35 -3.88 -6.71 -5.24
C GLU A 35 -3.47 -5.58 -6.18
N ALA A 36 -2.86 -5.91 -7.31
CA ALA A 36 -2.46 -4.95 -8.31
C ALA A 36 -3.21 -5.20 -9.61
N ARG A 37 -3.68 -4.13 -10.26
CA ARG A 37 -4.39 -4.14 -11.53
C ARG A 37 -3.74 -3.18 -12.51
N TYR A 38 -3.58 -3.63 -13.74
CA TYR A 38 -2.98 -2.87 -14.84
C TYR A 38 -3.69 -3.15 -16.15
N GLY A 39 -4.52 -2.22 -16.62
CA GLY A 39 -5.43 -2.48 -17.73
C GLY A 39 -6.30 -3.73 -17.49
N ARG A 40 -6.08 -4.82 -18.26
CA ARG A 40 -6.80 -6.10 -18.11
C ARG A 40 -6.07 -7.13 -17.23
N ALA A 41 -4.82 -6.87 -16.86
CA ALA A 41 -4.05 -7.76 -16.02
C ALA A 41 -4.33 -7.49 -14.54
N SER A 42 -4.34 -8.54 -13.73
CA SER A 42 -4.40 -8.43 -12.28
C SER A 42 -3.55 -9.49 -11.61
N ALA A 43 -2.93 -9.13 -10.49
CA ALA A 43 -2.13 -10.04 -9.67
C ALA A 43 -2.48 -9.82 -8.20
N GLN A 44 -2.47 -10.89 -7.38
CA GLN A 44 -2.59 -10.82 -5.92
C GLN A 44 -1.48 -11.60 -5.19
N CYS A 45 -0.85 -11.01 -4.18
CA CYS A 45 0.10 -11.69 -3.29
C CYS A 45 -0.06 -11.25 -1.84
N THR A 46 0.65 -11.96 -0.96
CA THR A 46 0.98 -11.45 0.37
C THR A 46 2.46 -11.12 0.40
N THR A 47 2.82 -9.92 0.83
CA THR A 47 4.21 -9.49 0.95
C THR A 47 4.38 -8.56 2.16
N LEU A 48 5.63 -8.33 2.55
CA LEU A 48 5.96 -7.33 3.56
C LEU A 48 5.79 -5.92 2.97
N VAL A 49 4.95 -5.12 3.62
CA VAL A 49 4.71 -3.71 3.30
C VAL A 49 5.43 -2.84 4.33
N ARG A 50 6.11 -1.79 3.85
CA ARG A 50 6.70 -0.75 4.69
C ARG A 50 6.21 0.62 4.25
N ILE A 51 5.69 1.39 5.20
CA ILE A 51 5.32 2.79 5.01
C ILE A 51 6.35 3.62 5.77
N TRP A 52 7.10 4.44 5.05
CA TRP A 52 8.08 5.35 5.63
C TRP A 52 7.47 6.75 5.73
N ARG A 53 7.54 7.34 6.92
CA ARG A 53 7.11 8.71 7.18
C ARG A 53 8.34 9.57 7.42
N TYR A 54 8.74 10.35 6.41
CA TYR A 54 9.78 11.34 6.57
C TYR A 54 9.08 12.64 6.92
N GLY A 55 9.23 13.10 8.16
CA GLY A 55 8.46 14.18 8.78
C GLY A 55 8.39 15.53 8.05
N HIS A 56 8.98 15.68 6.87
CA HIS A 56 8.82 16.86 6.01
C HIS A 56 8.77 16.58 4.50
N GLU A 57 9.18 15.41 3.99
CA GLU A 57 9.22 15.17 2.53
C GLU A 57 8.96 13.69 2.18
N THR A 58 7.84 13.45 1.50
CA THR A 58 7.56 12.24 0.70
C THR A 58 7.44 10.92 1.48
N ASP A 59 6.30 10.72 2.15
CA ASP A 59 5.95 9.44 2.80
C ASP A 59 5.93 8.28 1.78
N THR A 60 6.97 7.47 1.67
CA THR A 60 7.05 6.45 0.61
C THR A 60 6.51 5.11 1.09
N ILE A 61 5.66 4.47 0.28
CA ILE A 61 5.27 3.07 0.49
C ILE A 61 6.17 2.19 -0.35
N ARG A 62 6.87 1.27 0.32
CA ARG A 62 7.71 0.27 -0.31
C ARG A 62 7.13 -1.11 -0.10
N LEU A 63 6.86 -1.80 -1.20
CA LEU A 63 6.50 -3.21 -1.22
C LEU A 63 7.78 -4.04 -1.37
N ARG A 64 7.96 -5.05 -0.52
CA ARG A 64 9.06 -6.00 -0.73
C ARG A 64 8.79 -6.80 -2.01
N LYS A 65 9.75 -6.80 -2.93
CA LYS A 65 9.72 -7.63 -4.14
C LYS A 65 9.78 -9.11 -3.74
N GLU A 66 8.66 -9.81 -3.83
CA GLU A 66 8.62 -11.27 -3.77
C GLU A 66 8.89 -11.82 -5.18
N ALA A 67 9.69 -12.89 -5.27
CA ALA A 67 10.03 -13.50 -6.55
C ALA A 67 8.76 -14.07 -7.22
N GLY A 68 8.57 -13.78 -8.51
CA GLY A 68 7.47 -14.31 -9.32
C GLY A 68 6.21 -13.43 -9.36
N PHE A 69 5.96 -12.60 -8.34
CA PHE A 69 4.73 -11.80 -8.30
C PHE A 69 4.78 -10.52 -9.14
N PHE A 70 5.96 -9.91 -9.20
CA PHE A 70 6.17 -8.60 -9.83
C PHE A 70 7.02 -8.67 -11.10
N ALA A 71 7.10 -9.84 -11.77
CA ALA A 71 7.82 -9.95 -13.03
C ALA A 71 7.24 -8.98 -14.10
N ASP A 72 5.93 -8.77 -14.06
CA ASP A 72 5.19 -7.91 -14.99
C ASP A 72 4.80 -6.54 -14.40
N PHE A 73 5.13 -6.25 -13.13
CA PHE A 73 4.80 -5.00 -12.46
C PHE A 73 6.06 -4.17 -12.17
N PRO A 74 6.26 -3.03 -12.88
CA PRO A 74 7.52 -2.28 -12.85
C PRO A 74 7.73 -1.45 -11.58
N HIS A 75 6.67 -1.10 -10.84
CA HIS A 75 6.76 -0.16 -9.71
C HIS A 75 6.37 -0.81 -8.38
N LEU A 76 7.28 -0.71 -7.40
CA LEU A 76 7.12 -1.23 -6.03
C LEU A 76 7.27 -0.17 -4.95
N ASP A 77 7.61 1.05 -5.37
CA ASP A 77 7.73 2.22 -4.53
C ASP A 77 6.67 3.23 -4.98
N PHE A 78 5.74 3.56 -4.09
CA PHE A 78 4.69 4.54 -4.33
C PHE A 78 4.97 5.80 -3.51
N ALA A 79 5.08 6.93 -4.20
CA ALA A 79 5.28 8.22 -3.58
C ALA A 79 3.95 9.02 -3.60
N PRO A 80 3.56 9.71 -2.51
CA PRO A 80 2.38 10.56 -2.39
C PRO A 80 2.22 11.64 -3.44
N PRO A 81 3.28 12.37 -3.87
CA PRO A 81 3.10 13.45 -4.83
C PRO A 81 2.79 12.98 -6.25
N SER A 82 3.04 11.70 -6.58
CA SER A 82 2.84 11.15 -7.93
C SER A 82 1.66 10.19 -8.05
N ASN A 83 0.97 9.88 -6.95
CA ASN A 83 -0.13 8.90 -6.93
C ASN A 83 -1.32 9.41 -6.12
N GLU A 84 -2.51 8.93 -6.47
CA GLU A 84 -3.73 9.16 -5.70
C GLU A 84 -3.89 8.04 -4.65
N TYR A 85 -4.26 8.41 -3.43
CA TYR A 85 -4.45 7.49 -2.31
C TYR A 85 -5.87 7.59 -1.80
N LYS A 86 -6.52 6.45 -1.56
CA LYS A 86 -7.86 6.36 -1.01
C LYS A 86 -7.95 5.25 0.02
N LEU A 87 -8.71 5.49 1.08
CA LEU A 87 -9.13 4.44 2.00
C LEU A 87 -10.45 3.82 1.52
N ARG A 88 -10.48 2.51 1.36
CA ARG A 88 -11.70 1.77 1.04
C ARG A 88 -12.54 1.61 2.29
N GLY A 89 -13.70 2.28 2.35
CA GLY A 89 -14.53 2.32 3.56
C GLY A 89 -15.07 0.97 4.06
N ALA A 90 -15.10 -0.07 3.23
CA ALA A 90 -15.63 -1.39 3.62
C ALA A 90 -14.67 -2.18 4.53
N ASP A 91 -13.37 -2.02 4.36
CA ASP A 91 -12.35 -2.83 5.04
C ASP A 91 -11.07 -2.06 5.34
N HIS A 92 -11.08 -0.73 5.22
CA HIS A 92 -9.92 0.14 5.43
C HIS A 92 -8.67 -0.27 4.63
N ALA A 93 -8.86 -0.91 3.47
CA ALA A 93 -7.77 -1.15 2.55
C ALA A 93 -7.26 0.17 1.96
N LEU A 94 -5.95 0.31 1.86
CA LEU A 94 -5.31 1.41 1.17
C LEU A 94 -5.31 1.14 -0.33
N THR A 95 -5.92 2.03 -1.11
CA THR A 95 -5.89 1.98 -2.57
C THR A 95 -5.00 3.09 -3.09
N ILE A 96 -4.11 2.74 -4.00
CA ILE A 96 -3.14 3.62 -4.64
C ILE A 96 -3.40 3.54 -6.14
N SER A 97 -3.66 4.67 -6.79
CA SER A 97 -3.85 4.74 -8.24
C SER A 97 -2.93 5.77 -8.86
N GLY A 98 -2.50 5.50 -10.09
CA GLY A 98 -1.59 6.39 -10.81
C GLY A 98 -1.39 5.93 -12.25
N HIS A 99 -0.51 6.62 -12.96
CA HIS A 99 -0.09 6.25 -14.31
C HIS A 99 1.35 5.72 -14.28
N SER A 100 1.62 4.66 -15.04
CA SER A 100 2.98 4.16 -15.23
C SER A 100 3.48 4.57 -16.60
N ASP A 101 4.48 5.47 -16.63
CA ASP A 101 5.09 5.92 -17.89
C ASP A 101 5.79 4.77 -18.64
N GLN A 102 6.30 3.78 -17.92
CA GLN A 102 7.00 2.64 -18.51
C GLN A 102 6.05 1.73 -19.31
N LEU A 103 4.78 1.67 -18.92
CA LEU A 103 3.81 0.75 -19.50
C LEU A 103 2.63 1.48 -20.20
N ASP A 104 2.59 2.81 -20.12
CA ASP A 104 1.60 3.72 -20.71
C ASP A 104 0.13 3.38 -20.43
N LYS A 105 -0.16 3.05 -19.17
CA LYS A 105 -1.50 2.78 -18.64
C LYS A 105 -1.59 3.12 -17.16
N GLU A 106 -2.84 3.28 -16.75
CA GLU A 106 -3.23 3.42 -15.36
C GLU A 106 -3.06 2.11 -14.59
N PHE A 107 -2.70 2.27 -13.32
CA PHE A 107 -2.61 1.17 -12.37
C PHE A 107 -3.45 1.45 -11.13
N VAL A 108 -3.88 0.37 -10.48
CA VAL A 108 -4.51 0.41 -9.17
C VAL A 108 -3.88 -0.67 -8.30
N VAL A 109 -3.40 -0.29 -7.12
CA VAL A 109 -2.87 -1.20 -6.11
C VAL A 109 -3.70 -1.06 -4.84
N SER A 110 -4.27 -2.16 -4.38
CA SER A 110 -4.95 -2.25 -3.09
C SER A 110 -4.11 -3.04 -2.11
N ILE A 111 -3.93 -2.48 -0.91
CA ILE A 111 -3.14 -3.05 0.17
C ILE A 111 -4.05 -3.19 1.39
N LEU A 112 -4.15 -4.40 1.92
CA LEU A 112 -4.88 -4.71 3.14
C LEU A 112 -3.94 -5.50 4.07
N PRO A 113 -3.81 -5.16 5.37
CA PRO A 113 -3.06 -6.00 6.30
C PRO A 113 -3.60 -7.43 6.30
N ALA A 114 -2.73 -8.43 6.18
CA ALA A 114 -3.11 -9.83 6.00
C ALA A 114 -3.99 -10.35 7.15
N GLU A 115 -3.71 -9.88 8.38
CA GLU A 115 -4.46 -10.21 9.59
C GLU A 115 -5.91 -9.70 9.59
N ALA A 116 -6.25 -8.72 8.74
CA ALA A 116 -7.63 -8.22 8.60
C ALA A 116 -8.61 -9.27 8.06
N LYS A 117 -8.11 -10.28 7.34
CA LYS A 117 -8.95 -11.38 6.84
C LYS A 117 -9.25 -12.44 7.89
N SER A 118 -8.41 -12.59 8.91
CA SER A 118 -8.58 -13.59 9.97
C SER A 118 -9.67 -13.22 10.97
N THR A 119 -10.17 -11.99 10.95
CA THR A 119 -11.21 -11.48 11.88
C THR A 119 -12.63 -11.51 11.33
N ARG A 120 -12.93 -12.23 10.24
CA ARG A 120 -14.33 -12.51 9.88
C ARG A 120 -14.87 -13.63 10.78
N PRO A 121 -15.92 -13.36 11.60
CA PRO A 121 -16.65 -14.42 12.28
C PRO A 121 -17.38 -15.35 11.30
#